data_AF-A0AAU2NLA8-F1
#
_entry.id   AF-A0AAU2NLA8-F1
#
_cell.length_a   1.000
_cell.length_b   1.000
_cell.length_c   1.000
_cell.angle_alpha   90.00
_cell.angle_beta   90.00
_cell.angle_gamma   90.00
#
_symmetry.space_group_name_H-M   'P 1'
#
loop_
_entity.id
_entity.type
_entity.pdbx_description
1 polymer ?
#
loop_
_entity_poly.entity_id
_entity_poly.type
_entity_poly.pdbx_seq_one_letter_code
_entity_poly.pdbx_strand_id
1 'polypeptide(L)' 'MIEITVDLSVGDQEYMEDCQVCAKLTRFGVQVHGDEFMLDVHGYND' A
#
# COMPACT_ATOMS: atom_id res chain seq x y z
N MET A 1 -1.65 7.33 -15.18
CA MET A 1 -1.75 6.03 -14.50
C MET A 1 -0.47 5.88 -13.71
N ILE A 2 -0.55 5.57 -12.42
CA ILE A 2 0.63 5.30 -11.57
C ILE A 2 0.66 3.79 -11.34
N GLU A 3 1.84 3.20 -11.46
CA GLU A 3 2.09 1.79 -11.21
C GLU A 3 3.06 1.68 -10.04
N ILE A 4 2.68 0.96 -8.99
CA ILE A 4 3.48 0.74 -7.79
C ILE A 4 3.75 -0.76 -7.70
N THR A 5 5.03 -1.14 -7.66
CA THR A 5 5.45 -2.53 -7.48
C THR A 5 5.89 -2.73 -6.05
N VAL A 6 5.28 -3.71 -5.38
CA VAL A 6 5.58 -4.07 -3.99
C VAL A 6 6.10 -5.49 -3.97
N ASP A 7 7.22 -5.72 -3.29
CA ASP A 7 7.74 -7.06 -3.06
C ASP A 7 7.00 -7.71 -1.90
N LEU A 8 6.45 -8.91 -2.12
CA LEU A 8 5.67 -9.66 -1.11
C LEU A 8 6.48 -10.75 -0.41
N SER A 9 7.79 -10.83 -0.67
CA SER A 9 8.62 -11.91 -0.12
C SER A 9 8.79 -11.81 1.40
N VAL A 10 8.56 -10.63 1.96
CA VAL A 10 8.79 -10.32 3.38
C VAL A 10 7.54 -10.54 4.25
N GLY A 11 6.40 -10.92 3.66
CA GLY A 11 5.14 -11.11 4.38
C GLY A 11 4.31 -9.83 4.48
N ASP A 12 3.70 -9.57 5.64
CA ASP A 12 2.89 -8.38 5.89
C ASP A 12 3.77 -7.12 5.94
N GLN A 13 3.36 -6.08 5.22
CA GLN A 13 4.15 -4.88 5.02
C GLN A 13 3.27 -3.64 4.92
N GLU A 14 3.83 -2.52 5.34
CA GLU A 14 3.14 -1.23 5.33
C GLU A 14 4.00 -0.17 4.66
N TYR A 15 3.43 0.48 3.65
CA TYR A 15 4.09 1.50 2.85
C TYR A 15 3.36 2.82 3.02
N MET A 16 4.10 3.92 3.13
CA MET A 16 3.54 5.26 3.14
C MET A 16 4.07 6.00 1.93
N GLU A 17 3.17 6.41 1.04
CA GLU A 17 3.49 7.14 -0.18
C GLU A 17 2.72 8.46 -0.22
N ASP A 18 3.30 9.49 -0.83
CA ASP A 18 2.58 10.72 -1.12
C ASP A 18 1.67 10.50 -2.33
N CYS A 19 0.35 10.66 -2.14
CA CYS A 19 -0.59 10.57 -3.25
C CYS A 19 -0.33 11.72 -4.22
N GLN A 20 0.31 11.45 -5.37
CA GLN A 20 0.61 12.47 -6.38
C GLN A 20 -0.64 13.12 -7.00
N VAL A 21 -1.83 12.56 -6.78
CA VAL A 21 -3.12 13.12 -7.22
C VAL A 21 -3.73 14.03 -6.14
N CYS A 22 -3.60 13.62 -4.89
CA CYS A 22 -4.28 14.21 -3.75
C CYS A 22 -3.40 15.18 -2.96
N ALA A 23 -2.06 15.11 -3.15
CA ALA A 23 -1.03 15.73 -2.33
C ALA A 23 -1.19 15.45 -0.82
N LYS A 24 -1.54 14.20 -0.49
CA LYS A 24 -1.78 13.73 0.87
C LYS A 24 -1.09 12.40 1.10
N LEU A 25 -0.65 12.16 2.33
CA LEU A 25 -0.04 10.90 2.71
C LEU A 25 -1.06 9.75 2.61
N THR A 26 -0.69 8.67 1.93
CA THR A 26 -1.52 7.47 1.79
C THR A 26 -0.74 6.27 2.32
N ARG A 27 -1.37 5.50 3.20
CA ARG A 27 -0.85 4.25 3.75
C ARG A 27 -1.40 3.08 2.94
N PHE A 28 -0.52 2.20 2.54
CA PHE A 28 -0.81 0.95 1.85
C PHE A 28 -0.40 -0.19 2.77
N GLY A 29 -1.39 -0.89 3.34
CA GLY A 29 -1.19 -2.12 4.09
C GLY A 29 -1.29 -3.30 3.14
N VAL A 30 -0.26 -4.13 3.07
CA VAL A 30 -0.26 -5.35 2.27
C VAL A 30 -0.13 -6.54 3.19
N GLN A 31 -1.16 -7.39 3.17
CA GLN A 31 -1.20 -8.63 3.94
C GLN A 31 -1.07 -9.81 3.00
N VAL A 32 -0.16 -10.73 3.31
CA VAL A 32 0.10 -11.92 2.50
C VAL A 32 -0.33 -13.14 3.30
N HIS A 33 -1.22 -13.95 2.73
CA HIS A 33 -1.75 -15.18 3.31
C HIS A 33 -1.58 -16.33 2.32
N GLY A 34 -0.44 -17.03 2.41
CA GLY A 34 -0.11 -18.09 1.45
C GLY A 34 0.08 -17.53 0.05
N ASP A 35 -0.73 -18.01 -0.91
CA ASP A 35 -0.74 -17.53 -2.30
C ASP A 35 -1.70 -16.36 -2.54
N GLU A 36 -2.45 -15.93 -1.52
CA GLU A 36 -3.37 -14.80 -1.61
C GLU A 36 -2.79 -13.55 -0.93
N PHE A 37 -3.11 -12.38 -1.47
CA PHE A 37 -2.75 -11.10 -0.87
C PHE A 37 -3.96 -10.17 -0.78
N MET A 38 -3.96 -9.33 0.25
CA MET A 38 -4.94 -8.29 0.47
C MET A 38 -4.24 -6.94 0.54
N LEU A 39 -4.71 -6.00 -0.27
CA LEU A 39 -4.25 -4.61 -0.27
C LEU A 39 -5.30 -3.74 0.40
N ASP A 40 -4.89 -3.07 1.47
CA ASP A 40 -5.67 -2.10 2.19
C ASP A 40 -5.07 -0.70 1.96
N VAL A 41 -5.90 0.25 1.56
CA VAL A 41 -5.45 1.60 1.18
C VAL A 41 -6.21 2.62 2.01
N HIS A 42 -5.47 3.33 2.87
CA HIS A 42 -6.01 4.37 3.72
C HIS A 42 -5.31 5.70 3.45
N GLY A 43 -6.08 6.73 3.10
CA GLY A 43 -5.58 8.10 3.13
C GLY A 43 -5.32 8.51 4.58
N TYR A 44 -4.09 8.87 4.91
CA TYR A 44 -3.72 9.41 6.22
C TYR A 44 -4.10 10.90 6.24
N ASN A 45 -5.40 11.18 6.22
CA ASN A 45 -5.96 12.52 6.37
C ASN A 45 -7.47 12.45 6.60
N ASP A 46 -7.88 12.26 7.86
CA ASP A 46 -9.09 12.98 8.31
C ASP A 46 -8.65 14.43 8.55
#